data_AF-A0A6V7M0B2-F1
#
_entry.id   AF-A0A6V7M0B2-F1
#
_cell.length_a   1.000
_cell.length_b   1.000
_cell.length_c   1.000
_cell.angle_alpha   90.00
_cell.angle_beta   90.00
_cell.angle_gamma   90.00
#
_symmetry.space_group_name_H-M   'P 1'
#
loop_
_entity.id
_entity.type
_entity.pdbx_description
1 polymer ?
#
loop_
_entity_poly.entity_id
_entity_poly.type
_entity_poly.pdbx_seq_one_letter_code
_entity_poly.pdbx_strand_id
1 'polypeptide(L)' 'AMDALGLTPLLNFLRAVDLPQVPAILGNKDGNFIKKMAKVRRFLGKDVLIGFFVTTDPRNRTRNVIVLDSPSSLSPLPG' A
#
# COMPACT_ATOMS: atom_id res chain seq x y z
N ALA A 1 -22.31 -5.44 -15.92
CA ALA A 1 -21.34 -6.54 -16.08
C ALA A 1 -20.39 -6.65 -14.88
N MET A 2 -19.67 -5.58 -14.49
CA MET A 2 -18.73 -5.64 -13.36
C MET A 2 -19.40 -5.79 -11.98
N ASP A 3 -20.62 -5.25 -11.80
CA ASP A 3 -21.40 -5.45 -10.58
C ASP A 3 -21.87 -6.91 -10.41
N ALA A 4 -22.15 -7.60 -11.52
CA ALA A 4 -22.53 -9.02 -11.49
C ALA A 4 -21.36 -9.93 -11.08
N LEU A 5 -20.12 -9.47 -11.27
CA LEU A 5 -18.90 -10.13 -10.80
C LEU A 5 -18.49 -9.67 -9.38
N GLY A 6 -19.25 -8.77 -8.75
CA GLY A 6 -18.95 -8.26 -7.42
C GLY A 6 -17.65 -7.44 -7.34
N LEU A 7 -17.15 -6.90 -8.46
CA LEU A 7 -15.84 -6.22 -8.51
C LEU A 7 -15.90 -4.75 -8.07
N THR A 8 -17.09 -4.21 -7.84
CA THR A 8 -17.32 -2.80 -7.49
C THR A 8 -16.48 -2.34 -6.28
N PRO A 9 -16.37 -3.10 -5.17
CA PRO A 9 -15.51 -2.70 -4.06
C PRO A 9 -14.03 -2.60 -4.44
N LEU A 10 -13.53 -3.53 -5.26
CA LEU A 10 -12.15 -3.54 -5.74
C LEU A 10 -11.89 -2.33 -6.65
N LEU A 11 -12.78 -2.03 -7.58
CA LEU A 11 -12.63 -0.90 -8.50
C LEU A 11 -12.69 0.44 -7.78
N ASN A 12 -13.54 0.56 -6.76
CA ASN A 12 -13.61 1.73 -5.90
C ASN A 12 -12.32 1.90 -5.10
N PHE A 13 -11.78 0.81 -4.56
CA PHE A 13 -10.47 0.82 -3.90
C PHE A 13 -9.36 1.30 -4.83
N LEU A 14 -9.20 0.68 -6.01
CA LEU A 14 -8.17 1.04 -6.99
C LEU A 14 -8.24 2.54 -7.35
N ARG A 15 -9.45 3.06 -7.53
CA ARG A 15 -9.67 4.49 -7.77
C ARG A 15 -9.23 5.37 -6.59
N ALA A 16 -9.57 4.98 -5.35
CA ALA A 16 -9.20 5.73 -4.15
C ALA A 16 -7.66 5.81 -3.94
N VAL A 17 -6.94 4.75 -4.32
CA VAL A 17 -5.48 4.69 -4.19
C VAL A 17 -4.72 5.09 -5.47
N ASP A 18 -5.44 5.52 -6.52
CA ASP A 18 -4.87 5.96 -7.80
C ASP A 18 -4.03 4.84 -8.48
N LEU A 19 -4.53 3.61 -8.37
CA LEU A 19 -4.03 2.45 -9.09
C LEU A 19 -4.85 2.23 -10.37
N PRO A 20 -4.20 1.90 -11.49
CA PRO A 20 -4.92 1.65 -12.73
C PRO A 20 -5.76 0.37 -12.60
N GLN A 21 -6.96 0.39 -13.17
CA GLN A 21 -7.83 -0.79 -13.23
C GLN A 21 -7.28 -1.87 -14.16
N VAL A 22 -6.53 -1.44 -15.18
CA VAL A 22 -5.81 -2.32 -16.10
C VAL A 22 -4.35 -2.38 -15.63
N PRO A 23 -3.74 -3.58 -15.53
CA PRO A 23 -2.34 -3.73 -15.16
C PRO A 23 -1.44 -2.79 -15.97
N ALA A 24 -0.53 -2.11 -15.30
CA ALA A 24 0.29 -1.06 -15.92
C ALA A 24 1.19 -1.59 -17.05
N ILE A 25 1.58 -2.87 -16.97
CA ILE A 25 2.26 -3.64 -18.04
C ILE A 25 1.51 -3.61 -19.38
N LEU A 26 0.18 -3.51 -19.35
CA LEU A 26 -0.65 -3.46 -20.55
C LEU A 26 -0.91 -2.02 -21.02
N GLY A 27 -0.65 -1.02 -20.17
CA GLY A 27 -1.03 0.37 -20.38
C GLY A 27 0.13 1.34 -20.58
N ASN A 28 1.40 0.92 -20.41
CA ASN A 28 2.61 1.74 -20.52
C ASN A 28 2.55 3.08 -19.74
N LYS A 29 1.76 3.13 -18.66
CA LYS A 29 1.58 4.32 -17.81
C LYS A 29 1.90 3.98 -16.37
N ASP A 30 3.17 4.11 -16.04
CA ASP A 30 3.66 3.91 -14.69
C ASP A 30 3.77 5.27 -13.99
N GLY A 31 2.96 5.43 -12.95
CA GLY A 31 3.06 6.56 -12.02
C GLY A 31 4.10 6.31 -10.93
N ASN A 32 4.33 7.28 -10.05
CA ASN A 32 5.26 7.16 -8.93
C ASN A 32 4.87 5.99 -7.99
N PHE A 33 5.63 4.91 -8.03
CA PHE A 33 5.42 3.69 -7.25
C PHE A 33 5.37 3.97 -5.75
N ILE A 34 6.34 4.72 -5.21
CA ILE A 34 6.42 5.04 -3.78
C ILE A 34 5.17 5.78 -3.30
N LYS A 35 4.72 6.78 -4.06
CA LYS A 35 3.49 7.53 -3.74
C LYS A 35 2.25 6.64 -3.75
N LYS A 36 2.15 5.72 -4.72
CA LYS A 36 1.03 4.77 -4.82
C LYS A 36 1.04 3.80 -3.64
N MET A 37 2.19 3.21 -3.30
CA MET A 37 2.32 2.31 -2.16
C MET A 37 1.99 3.00 -0.84
N ALA A 38 2.40 4.27 -0.67
CA ALA A 38 2.04 5.05 0.51
C ALA A 38 0.52 5.27 0.63
N LYS A 39 -0.19 5.54 -0.48
CA LYS A 39 -1.66 5.63 -0.50
C LYS A 39 -2.32 4.31 -0.15
N VAL A 40 -1.85 3.21 -0.73
CA VAL A 40 -2.34 1.84 -0.46
C VAL A 40 -2.20 1.51 1.02
N ARG A 41 -0.99 1.69 1.60
CA ARG A 41 -0.74 1.46 3.02
C ARG A 41 -1.66 2.31 3.90
N ARG A 42 -1.81 3.60 3.59
CA ARG A 42 -2.68 4.51 4.35
C ARG A 42 -4.14 4.08 4.30
N PHE A 43 -4.62 3.61 3.15
CA PHE A 43 -6.00 3.17 2.97
C PHE A 43 -6.29 1.84 3.67
N LEU A 44 -5.39 0.87 3.56
CA LEU A 44 -5.57 -0.47 4.12
C LEU A 44 -5.26 -0.53 5.63
N GLY A 45 -4.48 0.41 6.17
CA GLY A 45 -4.02 0.38 7.55
C GLY A 45 -3.07 -0.80 7.84
N LYS A 46 -2.46 -1.36 6.80
CA LYS A 46 -1.56 -2.51 6.86
C LYS A 46 -0.30 -2.24 6.05
N ASP A 47 0.79 -2.88 6.45
CA ASP A 47 2.04 -2.84 5.70
C ASP A 47 1.89 -3.55 4.36
N VAL A 48 2.52 -2.99 3.33
CA VAL A 48 2.49 -3.54 1.98
C VAL A 48 3.92 -3.53 1.45
N LEU A 49 4.48 -4.74 1.26
CA LEU A 49 5.87 -5.01 0.90
C LEU A 49 6.92 -4.60 1.94
N ILE A 50 6.75 -3.46 2.60
CA ILE A 50 7.70 -2.90 3.57
C ILE A 50 6.93 -2.48 4.83
N GLY A 51 7.45 -2.87 5.99
CA GLY A 51 7.00 -2.41 7.30
C GLY A 51 7.40 -0.97 7.53
N PHE A 52 6.46 -0.14 7.96
CA PHE A 52 6.74 1.26 8.29
C PHE A 52 6.01 1.63 9.58
N PHE A 53 6.73 2.15 10.56
CA PHE A 53 6.12 2.62 11.80
C PHE A 53 6.95 3.69 12.49
N VAL A 54 6.32 4.40 13.42
CA VAL A 54 6.97 5.38 14.29
C VAL A 54 7.09 4.76 15.67
N THR A 55 8.30 4.74 16.23
CA THR A 55 8.57 4.21 17.57
C THR A 55 9.52 5.12 18.33
N THR A 56 9.61 4.95 19.64
CA THR A 56 10.58 5.65 20.49
C THR A 56 12.00 5.24 20.07
N ASP A 57 12.89 6.21 19.90
CA ASP A 57 14.29 5.93 19.58
C ASP A 57 14.94 5.13 20.73
N PRO A 58 15.42 3.89 20.47
CA PRO A 58 16.01 3.05 21.51
C PRO A 58 17.29 3.64 22.10
N ARG A 59 17.97 4.54 21.37
CA ARG A 59 19.18 5.25 21.82
C ARG A 59 18.85 6.57 22.52
N ASN A 60 17.68 7.15 22.27
CA ASN A 60 17.24 8.39 22.90
C ASN A 60 15.71 8.43 23.11
N ARG A 61 15.27 8.10 24.32
CA ARG A 61 13.85 7.96 24.65
C ARG A 61 13.03 9.27 24.63
N THR A 62 13.66 10.41 24.36
CA THR A 62 12.97 11.72 24.27
C THR A 62 12.44 12.04 22.88
N ARG A 63 12.77 11.22 21.87
CA ARG A 63 12.33 11.43 20.49
C ARG A 63 11.81 10.15 19.86
N ASN A 64 11.00 10.33 18.84
CA ASN A 64 10.52 9.25 17.99
C ASN A 64 11.34 9.18 16.70
N VAL A 65 11.41 7.98 16.13
CA VAL A 65 12.07 7.69 14.84
C VAL A 65 11.12 6.95 13.92
N ILE A 66 11.32 7.16 12.62
CA ILE A 66 10.69 6.36 11.58
C ILE A 66 11.55 5.11 11.38
N VAL A 67 10.91 3.95 11.38
CA VAL A 67 11.56 2.66 11.14
C VAL A 67 10.99 2.03 9.87
N LEU A 68 11.90 1.54 9.04
CA LEU A 68 11.62 0.67 7.90
C LEU A 68 12.07 -0.74 8.28
N ASP A 69 11.17 -1.72 8.17
CA ASP A 69 11.44 -3.11 8.54
C ASP A 69 10.68 -4.07 7.60
N SER A 70 10.75 -5.36 7.89
CA SER A 70 9.88 -6.38 7.33
C SER A 70 8.40 -6.08 7.68
N PRO A 71 7.44 -6.33 6.77
CA PRO A 71 6.03 -6.06 7.03
C PRO A 71 5.53 -6.87 8.24
N SER A 72 4.72 -6.26 9.10
CA SER A 72 4.25 -6.86 10.36
C SER A 72 3.35 -8.08 10.18
N SER A 73 2.82 -8.30 8.99
CA SER A 73 2.03 -9.47 8.59
C SER A 73 2.52 -9.97 7.25
N LEU A 74 2.46 -11.29 7.04
CA LEU A 74 2.56 -11.87 5.70
C LEU A 74 1.55 -11.14 4.80
N SER A 75 2.06 -10.47 3.77
CA SER A 75 1.22 -9.81 2.78
C SER A 75 0.23 -10.83 2.23
N PRO A 76 -1.08 -10.51 2.12
CA PRO A 76 -2.03 -11.38 1.44
C PRO A 76 -1.79 -11.42 -0.08
N LEU A 77 -0.88 -10.59 -0.60
CA LEU A 77 -0.46 -10.61 -2.00
C LEU A 77 0.68 -11.62 -2.18
N PRO A 78 0.62 -12.50 -3.19
CA PRO A 78 1.72 -13.41 -3.50
C PRO A 78 2.99 -12.62 -3.83
N GLY A 79 4.12 -13.12 -3.34
CA GLY A 79 5.46 -12.62 -3.65
C GLY A 79 5.96 -13.08 -5.02
#